data_AF-A0A1Q7GKC8-F1
#
_entry.id   AF-A0A1Q7GKC8-F1
#
_cell.length_a   1.000
_cell.length_b   1.000
_cell.length_c   1.000
_cell.angle_alpha   90.00
_cell.angle_beta   90.00
_cell.angle_gamma   90.00
#
_symmetry.space_group_name_H-M   'P 1'
#
loop_
_entity.id
_entity.type
_entity.pdbx_description
1 polymer ?
#
loop_
_entity_poly.entity_id
_entity_poly.type
_entity_poly.pdbx_seq_one_letter_code
_entity_poly.pdbx_strand_id
1 'polypeptide(L)'
;LGQQHGFIHGGIVASIVDTACGYAALTLAPADAEVLTVEFKINFIAPAEGERLFARGRVAKPGRTLSICAGDVVAVKDGTEKLVATMLATIMMVGRGRGDPAPEQHRPPTSRHRTLDRHATDRSSPRRRWCPCRGRGWRQRLREIMGRAG
;
A
#
# COMPACT_ATOMS: atom_id res chain seq x y z
N LEU A 1 10.14 -16.74 19.18
CA LEU A 1 10.70 -15.37 19.26
C LEU A 1 10.35 -14.74 20.61
N GLY A 2 11.00 -15.19 21.69
CA GLY A 2 10.80 -14.63 23.04
C GLY A 2 12.15 -14.24 23.65
N GLN A 3 12.22 -13.07 24.28
CA GLN A 3 13.40 -12.64 25.03
C GLN A 3 13.30 -13.21 26.44
N GLN A 4 14.17 -14.17 26.75
CA GLN A 4 14.47 -14.87 28.02
C GLN A 4 13.33 -15.35 28.94
N HIS A 5 12.06 -14.93 28.80
CA HIS A 5 10.97 -15.22 29.73
C HIS A 5 9.61 -15.53 29.08
N GLY A 6 9.59 -15.97 27.81
CA GLY A 6 8.34 -16.38 27.13
C GLY A 6 7.42 -15.23 26.67
N PHE A 7 7.81 -13.97 26.93
CA PHE A 7 7.09 -12.79 26.44
C PHE A 7 7.44 -12.48 24.98
N ILE A 8 6.50 -11.87 24.26
CA ILE A 8 6.73 -11.40 22.89
C ILE A 8 7.85 -10.37 22.89
N HIS A 9 8.83 -10.56 22.00
CA HIS A 9 9.98 -9.67 21.93
C HIS A 9 9.56 -8.22 21.65
N GLY A 10 10.13 -7.26 22.38
CA GLY A 10 9.86 -5.83 22.21
C GLY A 10 10.06 -5.32 20.78
N GLY A 11 10.96 -5.93 20.00
CA GLY A 11 11.11 -5.62 18.58
C GLY A 11 9.86 -5.92 17.76
N ILE A 12 9.17 -7.02 18.04
CA ILE A 12 7.90 -7.38 17.36
C ILE A 12 6.81 -6.38 17.73
N VAL A 13 6.71 -6.04 19.02
CA VAL A 13 5.75 -5.03 19.52
C VAL A 13 5.99 -3.69 18.84
N ALA A 14 7.25 -3.27 18.69
CA ALA A 14 7.61 -2.05 17.98
C ALA A 14 7.21 -2.11 16.50
N SER A 15 7.51 -3.21 15.80
CA SER A 15 7.16 -3.36 14.38
C SER A 15 5.65 -3.31 14.10
N ILE A 16 4.82 -3.94 14.95
CA ILE A 16 3.36 -3.94 14.72
C ILE A 16 2.74 -2.55 14.93
N VAL A 17 3.23 -1.78 15.92
CA VAL A 17 2.69 -0.45 16.19
C VAL A 17 3.25 0.60 15.26
N ASP A 18 4.49 0.46 14.79
CA ASP A 18 5.03 1.26 13.69
C ASP A 18 4.20 1.07 12.41
N THR A 19 3.87 -0.19 12.07
CA THR A 19 2.98 -0.50 10.94
C THR A 19 1.60 0.15 11.12
N ALA A 20 1.03 0.10 12.32
CA ALA A 20 -0.25 0.75 12.62
C ALA A 20 -0.19 2.28 12.48
N CYS A 21 0.91 2.90 12.93
CA CYS A 21 1.17 4.33 12.75
C CYS A 21 1.33 4.71 11.27
N GLY A 22 2.09 3.92 10.50
CA GLY A 22 2.25 4.11 9.05
C GLY A 22 0.91 4.04 8.30
N TYR A 23 0.08 3.05 8.60
CA TYR A 23 -1.27 2.97 8.01
C TYR A 23 -2.18 4.11 8.45
N ALA A 24 -2.11 4.53 9.72
CA ALA A 24 -2.87 5.70 10.17
C ALA A 24 -2.47 6.95 9.37
N ALA A 25 -1.17 7.17 9.15
CA ALA A 25 -0.67 8.26 8.31
C ALA A 25 -1.18 8.15 6.86
N LEU A 26 -1.15 6.95 6.25
CA LEU A 26 -1.65 6.71 4.90
C LEU A 26 -3.10 7.10 4.71
N THR A 27 -3.95 6.99 5.74
CA THR A 27 -5.37 7.37 5.62
C THR A 27 -5.59 8.86 5.30
N LEU A 28 -4.60 9.70 5.62
CA LEU A 28 -4.62 11.14 5.35
C LEU A 28 -3.58 11.57 4.31
N ALA A 29 -2.87 10.61 3.71
CA ALA A 29 -1.89 10.87 2.67
C ALA A 29 -2.57 11.20 1.32
N PRO A 30 -1.93 11.99 0.45
CA PRO A 30 -2.35 12.12 -0.95
C PRO A 30 -2.43 10.75 -1.65
N ALA A 31 -3.32 10.61 -2.63
CA ALA A 31 -3.57 9.34 -3.32
C ALA A 31 -2.34 8.73 -4.04
N ASP A 32 -1.35 9.56 -4.34
CA ASP A 32 -0.10 9.22 -5.02
C ASP A 32 1.13 9.26 -4.08
N ALA A 33 0.90 9.36 -2.77
CA ALA A 33 1.95 9.34 -1.77
C ALA A 33 2.10 7.96 -1.12
N GLU A 34 3.35 7.61 -0.84
CA GLU A 34 3.73 6.50 0.03
C GLU A 34 4.18 7.06 1.38
N VAL A 35 4.27 6.21 2.40
CA VAL A 35 4.77 6.59 3.73
C VAL A 35 6.07 5.89 4.06
N LEU A 36 6.94 6.60 4.77
CA LEU A 36 8.18 6.06 5.31
C LEU A 36 8.32 6.51 6.77
N THR A 37 8.58 5.56 7.67
CA THR A 37 8.92 5.90 9.06
C THR A 37 10.28 6.58 9.11
N VAL A 38 10.34 7.78 9.71
CA VAL A 38 11.59 8.53 9.90
C VAL A 38 12.23 8.14 11.22
N GLU A 39 11.43 8.17 12.28
CA GLU A 39 11.84 7.79 13.63
C GLU A 39 10.61 7.43 14.44
N PHE A 40 10.84 6.74 15.55
CA PHE A 40 9.87 6.65 16.62
C PHE A 40 10.56 6.56 17.98
N LYS A 41 9.81 6.97 19.01
CA LYS A 41 10.09 6.62 20.40
C LYS A 41 8.98 5.70 20.91
N ILE A 42 9.35 4.55 21.44
CA ILE A 42 8.45 3.63 22.13
C ILE A 42 8.78 3.55 23.63
N ASN A 43 7.76 3.46 24.46
CA ASN A 43 7.89 3.09 25.88
C ASN A 43 7.17 1.76 26.10
N PHE A 44 7.85 0.81 26.75
CA PHE A 44 7.25 -0.45 27.22
C PHE A 44 6.79 -0.26 28.66
N ILE A 45 5.50 -0.47 28.90
CA ILE A 45 4.81 -0.21 30.17
C ILE A 45 4.58 -1.51 30.94
N ALA A 46 4.33 -2.61 30.22
CA ALA A 46 4.12 -3.93 30.80
C ALA A 46 4.65 -5.04 29.86
N PRO A 47 4.87 -6.27 30.36
CA PRO A 47 5.20 -7.41 29.52
C PRO A 47 4.12 -7.68 28.47
N ALA A 48 4.55 -8.01 27.26
CA ALA A 48 3.69 -8.44 26.17
C ALA A 48 3.29 -9.92 26.36
N GLU A 49 2.35 -10.15 27.29
CA GLU A 49 1.84 -11.47 27.68
C GLU A 49 0.36 -11.59 27.33
N GLY A 50 0.01 -12.63 26.57
CA GLY A 50 -1.38 -12.91 26.20
C GLY A 50 -1.49 -13.72 24.92
N GLU A 51 -2.72 -14.09 24.57
CA GLU A 51 -3.04 -14.85 23.36
C GLU A 51 -2.99 -13.98 22.11
N ARG A 52 -3.22 -12.66 22.25
CA ARG A 52 -3.30 -11.70 21.14
C ARG A 52 -2.66 -10.37 21.51
N LEU A 53 -2.11 -9.69 20.50
CA LEU A 53 -1.71 -8.30 20.58
C LEU A 53 -2.55 -7.47 19.61
N PHE A 54 -3.00 -6.29 20.04
CA PHE A 54 -3.65 -5.31 19.19
C PHE A 54 -2.85 -4.00 19.21
N ALA A 55 -2.40 -3.56 18.03
CA ALA A 55 -1.79 -2.26 17.84
C ALA A 55 -2.82 -1.30 17.24
N ARG A 56 -2.96 -0.12 17.85
CA ARG A 56 -3.90 0.93 17.44
C ARG A 56 -3.12 2.19 17.13
N GLY A 57 -3.03 2.57 15.87
CA GLY A 57 -2.39 3.80 15.41
C GLY A 57 -3.40 4.93 15.19
N ARG A 58 -2.97 6.18 15.44
CA ARG A 58 -3.75 7.40 15.17
C ARG A 58 -2.83 8.53 14.71
N VAL A 59 -3.32 9.38 13.81
CA VAL A 59 -2.61 10.60 13.44
C VAL A 59 -2.80 11.63 14.55
N ALA A 60 -1.71 12.01 15.23
CA ALA A 60 -1.71 13.05 16.25
C ALA A 60 -1.66 14.44 15.61
N LYS A 61 -0.87 14.60 14.54
CA LYS A 61 -0.80 15.83 13.75
C LYS A 61 -0.53 15.50 12.28
N PRO A 62 -1.46 15.79 11.36
CA PRO A 62 -1.19 15.62 9.94
C PRO A 62 -0.25 16.73 9.43
N GLY A 63 0.56 16.40 8.42
CA GLY A 63 1.40 17.36 7.72
C GLY A 63 1.74 16.91 6.31
N ARG A 64 2.09 17.87 5.45
CA ARG A 64 2.34 17.63 4.01
C ARG A 64 3.59 16.78 3.76
N THR A 65 4.61 16.94 4.58
CA THR A 65 5.89 16.21 4.45
C THR A 65 6.08 15.25 5.62
N LEU A 66 5.84 15.71 6.85
CA LEU A 66 5.92 14.89 8.05
C LEU A 66 4.58 14.90 8.77
N SER A 67 4.10 13.72 9.15
CA SER A 67 2.94 13.53 10.02
C SER A 67 3.37 12.87 11.31
N ILE A 68 2.87 13.38 12.43
CA ILE A 68 3.12 12.81 13.75
C ILE A 68 1.99 11.81 14.04
N CYS A 69 2.36 10.57 14.35
CA CYS A 69 1.44 9.51 14.69
C CYS A 69 1.71 9.02 16.11
N ALA A 70 0.65 8.69 16.83
CA ALA A 70 0.72 8.01 18.11
C ALA A 70 0.14 6.61 17.96
N GLY A 71 0.68 5.64 18.70
CA GLY A 71 0.19 4.27 18.64
C GLY A 71 0.29 3.58 19.99
N ASP A 72 -0.69 2.76 20.32
CA ASP A 72 -0.73 2.00 21.57
C ASP A 72 -0.87 0.50 21.25
N VAL A 73 -0.18 -0.33 22.04
CA VAL A 73 -0.29 -1.79 21.96
C VAL A 73 -0.90 -2.33 23.23
N VAL A 74 -1.96 -3.11 23.08
CA VAL A 74 -2.56 -3.88 24.16
C VAL A 74 -2.34 -5.38 23.94
N ALA A 75 -2.09 -6.13 25.01
CA ALA A 75 -2.17 -7.58 25.02
C ALA A 75 -3.51 -8.03 25.59
N VAL A 76 -4.04 -9.12 25.07
CA VAL A 76 -5.26 -9.75 25.57
C VAL A 76 -4.93 -11.10 26.18
N LYS A 77 -5.29 -11.26 27.45
CA LYS A 77 -5.16 -12.50 28.21
C LYS A 77 -6.47 -12.74 28.96
N ASP A 78 -7.05 -13.93 28.81
CA ASP A 78 -8.31 -14.28 29.48
C ASP A 78 -9.43 -13.25 29.23
N GLY A 79 -9.49 -12.71 28.00
CA GLY A 79 -10.46 -11.68 27.59
C GLY A 79 -10.21 -10.27 28.13
N THR A 80 -9.13 -10.04 28.90
CA THR A 80 -8.80 -8.73 29.48
C THR A 80 -7.71 -8.04 28.66
N GLU A 81 -7.93 -6.79 28.25
CA GLU A 81 -6.91 -5.95 27.60
C GLU A 81 -5.97 -5.31 28.63
N LYS A 82 -4.66 -5.35 28.38
CA LYS A 82 -3.64 -4.65 29.16
C LYS A 82 -2.74 -3.85 28.24
N LEU A 83 -2.53 -2.57 28.56
CA LEU A 83 -1.58 -1.72 27.84
C LEU A 83 -0.15 -2.21 28.04
N VAL A 84 0.54 -2.49 26.94
CA VAL A 84 1.89 -3.04 26.89
C VAL A 84 2.89 -1.98 26.48
N ALA A 85 2.56 -1.18 25.47
CA ALA A 85 3.46 -0.16 24.95
C ALA A 85 2.72 1.03 24.37
N THR A 86 3.38 2.17 24.36
CA THR A 86 2.93 3.38 23.67
C THR A 86 4.08 3.95 22.82
N MET A 87 3.76 4.44 21.63
CA MET A 87 4.68 4.93 20.62
C MET A 87 4.28 6.33 20.15
N LEU A 88 5.28 7.18 19.94
CA LEU A 88 5.17 8.39 19.13
C LEU A 88 6.12 8.24 17.95
N ALA A 89 5.60 8.36 16.73
CA ALA A 89 6.34 8.16 15.49
C ALA A 89 6.23 9.37 14.57
N THR A 90 7.31 9.67 13.86
CA THR A 90 7.32 10.63 12.76
C THR A 90 7.33 9.87 11.45
N ILE A 91 6.28 10.10 10.65
CA ILE A 91 6.07 9.45 9.35
C ILE A 91 6.23 10.49 8.24
N MET A 92 7.09 10.20 7.27
CA MET A 92 7.29 11.02 6.08
C MET A 92 6.35 10.60 4.95
N MET A 93 5.74 11.59 4.31
CA MET A 93 4.99 11.43 3.06
C MET A 93 5.96 11.56 1.90
N VAL A 94 6.16 10.48 1.16
CA VAL A 94 7.01 10.44 -0.04
C VAL A 94 6.09 10.43 -1.24
N GLY A 95 6.00 11.54 -1.96
CA GLY A 95 5.28 11.56 -3.24
C GLY A 95 6.01 10.67 -4.24
N ARG A 96 5.28 9.94 -5.10
CA ARG A 96 5.90 9.35 -6.29
C ARG A 96 6.56 10.48 -7.09
N GLY A 97 7.89 10.52 -7.08
CA GLY A 97 8.63 11.44 -7.90
C GLY A 97 8.14 11.35 -9.34
N ARG A 98 8.05 12.49 -10.02
CA ARG A 98 7.87 12.58 -11.47
C ARG A 98 9.04 11.85 -12.15
N GLY A 99 9.02 10.52 -12.24
CA GLY A 99 10.11 9.75 -12.79
C GLY A 99 10.15 8.26 -12.44
N ASP A 100 9.59 7.83 -11.31
CA ASP A 100 9.64 6.40 -10.98
C ASP A 100 8.49 5.65 -11.67
N PRO A 101 8.80 4.72 -12.60
CA PRO A 101 7.78 3.87 -13.17
C PRO A 101 7.16 3.03 -12.05
N ALA A 102 5.84 2.89 -12.08
CA ALA A 102 5.14 1.98 -11.18
C ALA A 102 5.83 0.61 -11.21
N PRO A 103 5.97 -0.09 -10.06
CA PRO A 103 6.58 -1.41 -10.03
C PRO A 103 5.81 -2.30 -11.00
N GLU A 104 6.52 -2.81 -12.01
CA GLU A 104 5.96 -3.72 -13.00
C GLU A 104 5.46 -4.96 -12.24
N GLN A 105 4.14 -5.07 -12.10
CA GLN A 105 3.52 -6.25 -11.54
C GLN A 105 3.99 -7.44 -12.37
N HIS A 106 4.74 -8.36 -11.76
CA HIS A 106 5.27 -9.54 -12.42
C HIS A 106 4.10 -10.34 -13.00
N ARG A 107 3.82 -10.09 -14.28
CA ARG A 107 2.76 -10.77 -15.01
C ARG A 107 3.28 -12.19 -15.25
N PRO A 108 2.64 -13.24 -14.71
CA PRO A 108 3.13 -14.59 -14.93
C PRO A 108 3.18 -14.85 -16.44
N PRO A 109 4.23 -15.52 -16.96
CA PRO A 109 4.33 -15.82 -18.37
C PRO A 109 3.08 -16.63 -18.75
N THR A 110 2.23 -16.05 -19.60
CA THR A 110 1.12 -16.79 -20.18
C THR A 110 1.73 -17.94 -20.97
N SER A 111 1.60 -19.16 -20.46
CA SER A 111 1.99 -20.37 -21.17
C SER A 111 1.15 -20.44 -22.45
N ARG A 112 1.71 -19.96 -23.55
CA ARG A 112 1.17 -20.27 -24.87
C ARG A 112 1.40 -21.76 -25.07
N HIS A 113 0.41 -22.57 -24.75
CA HIS A 113 0.30 -23.92 -25.28
C HIS A 113 0.33 -23.79 -26.81
N ARG A 114 1.50 -24.08 -27.37
CA ARG A 114 1.75 -24.10 -28.80
C ARG A 114 1.08 -25.38 -29.33
N THR A 115 -0.19 -25.30 -29.72
CA THR A 115 -0.80 -26.35 -30.52
C THR A 115 -0.04 -26.42 -31.85
N LEU A 116 0.61 -27.57 -32.06
CA LEU A 116 1.27 -27.94 -33.30
C LEU A 116 0.18 -28.35 -34.30
N ASP A 117 -0.31 -27.42 -35.10
CA ASP A 117 -1.09 -27.77 -36.28
C ASP A 117 -0.18 -27.85 -37.50
N ARG A 118 -0.14 -29.06 -38.07
CA ARG A 118 0.63 -29.45 -39.25
C ARG A 118 -0.02 -28.90 -40.52
N HIS A 119 0.84 -28.41 -41.42
CA HIS A 119 0.76 -28.38 -42.89
C HIS A 119 -0.61 -28.30 -43.60
N ALA A 120 -0.81 -27.24 -44.40
CA ALA A 120 -1.13 -27.33 -45.84
C ALA A 120 -1.07 -25.93 -46.54
N THR A 121 -0.18 -25.82 -47.54
CA THR A 121 -0.29 -25.18 -48.89
C THR A 121 -1.61 -24.46 -49.24
N ASP A 122 -1.74 -23.37 -50.02
CA ASP A 122 -0.99 -22.73 -51.12
C ASP A 122 -1.70 -21.39 -51.49
N ARG A 123 -0.95 -20.48 -52.14
CA ARG A 123 -1.31 -19.32 -53.02
C ARG A 123 -2.75 -18.73 -53.04
N SER A 124 -2.85 -17.39 -52.92
CA SER A 124 -3.06 -16.45 -54.06
C SER A 124 -3.75 -15.09 -53.73
N SER A 125 -2.92 -14.03 -53.59
CA SER A 125 -3.17 -12.64 -54.07
C SER A 125 -4.32 -11.78 -53.45
N PRO A 126 -4.46 -10.47 -53.76
CA PRO A 126 -3.89 -9.39 -52.95
C PRO A 126 -4.89 -8.27 -52.56
N ARG A 127 -4.44 -7.35 -51.69
CA ARG A 127 -5.02 -6.01 -51.40
C ARG A 127 -6.38 -5.95 -50.65
N ARG A 128 -6.29 -5.75 -49.33
CA ARG A 128 -7.22 -4.93 -48.51
C ARG A 128 -6.34 -4.17 -47.52
N ARG A 129 -5.90 -2.93 -47.79
CA ARG A 129 -6.61 -1.65 -47.62
C ARG A 129 -7.38 -1.56 -46.29
N TRP A 130 -6.87 -0.65 -45.44
CA TRP A 130 -7.52 0.06 -44.31
C TRP A 130 -7.47 -0.53 -42.89
N CYS A 131 -6.86 0.22 -41.94
CA CYS A 131 -7.64 1.05 -41.02
C CYS A 131 -6.80 2.14 -40.29
N PRO A 132 -7.07 3.44 -40.51
CA PRO A 132 -6.31 4.58 -39.96
C PRO A 132 -7.00 5.31 -38.77
N CYS A 133 -7.43 4.61 -37.71
CA CYS A 133 -8.24 5.24 -36.64
C CYS A 133 -7.83 4.98 -35.17
N ARG A 134 -6.55 4.93 -34.83
CA ARG A 134 -6.14 5.02 -33.40
C ARG A 134 -5.20 6.20 -33.17
N GLY A 135 -5.79 7.40 -33.16
CA GLY A 135 -5.10 8.60 -32.75
C GLY A 135 -6.06 9.77 -32.52
N ARG A 136 -6.25 10.13 -31.24
CA ARG A 136 -6.82 11.40 -30.73
C ARG A 136 -8.35 11.54 -30.87
N GLY A 137 -9.06 11.63 -29.74
CA GLY A 137 -10.50 11.94 -29.75
C GLY A 137 -11.23 12.07 -28.40
N TRP A 138 -10.62 11.73 -27.26
CA TRP A 138 -11.33 11.76 -25.97
C TRP A 138 -11.43 13.16 -25.33
N ARG A 139 -10.60 14.12 -25.74
CA ARG A 139 -10.60 15.49 -25.19
C ARG A 139 -11.59 16.46 -25.86
N GLN A 140 -12.31 16.02 -26.90
CA GLN A 140 -13.40 16.78 -27.51
C GLN A 140 -14.78 16.33 -27.01
N ARG A 141 -14.95 15.06 -26.61
CA ARG A 141 -16.25 14.51 -26.19
C ARG A 141 -16.66 14.82 -24.75
N LEU A 142 -15.75 15.33 -23.90
CA LEU A 142 -16.07 15.74 -22.52
C LEU A 142 -16.48 17.20 -22.37
N ARG A 143 -16.26 18.05 -23.40
CA ARG A 143 -16.71 19.45 -23.38
C ARG A 143 -18.15 19.63 -23.85
N GLU A 144 -18.72 18.67 -24.57
CA GLU A 144 -20.14 18.69 -24.97
C GLU A 144 -21.10 18.15 -23.90
N ILE A 145 -20.61 17.36 -22.93
CA ILE A 145 -21.45 16.75 -21.88
C ILE A 145 -21.65 17.67 -20.66
N MET A 146 -20.75 18.64 -20.41
CA MET A 146 -20.82 19.53 -19.23
C MET A 146 -21.31 20.97 -19.53
N GLY A 147 -21.89 21.22 -20.71
CA GLY A 147 -22.28 22.56 -21.15
C GLY A 147 -23.78 22.85 -21.28
N ARG A 148 -24.68 21.98 -20.78
CA ARG A 148 -26.15 22.17 -20.86
C ARG A 148 -26.87 21.85 -19.53
N ALA A 149 -26.39 22.46 -18.45
CA ALA A 149 -27.18 22.64 -17.23
C ALA A 149 -27.25 24.15 -16.96
N GLY A 150 -28.29 24.77 -17.51
CA GLY A 150 -28.62 26.18 -17.47
C GLY A 150 -29.92 26.40 -18.22
#